data_AF-A0A838S9S0-F1
#
_entry.id   AF-A0A838S9S0-F1
#
_cell.length_a   1.000
_cell.length_b   1.000
_cell.length_c   1.000
_cell.angle_alpha   90.00
_cell.angle_beta   90.00
_cell.angle_gamma   90.00
#
_symmetry.space_group_name_H-M   'P 1'
#
loop_
_entity.id
_entity.type
_entity.pdbx_description
1 polymer ?
#
loop_
_entity_poly.entity_id
_entity_poly.type
_entity_poly.pdbx_seq_one_letter_code
_entity_poly.pdbx_strand_id
1 'polypeptide(L)'
;MQPKLTAKALCADKEIGKISKVIVDPLSHEISHVVVRELNGQGIERQVPIGQVQEVVSEEEIVLRCSPEGFGQFPVLERDQYVTIKEVEIAHLEDHLHVEPGEILVPLPRLEQGVPRRTFFTNMTHAIGTLIALPLVYPVLKYLMKPMFKPYDNAWFSVGNVKKVSKENIGFQFKFTRGFKEAFMPEQQIEKNIWVVKATPAVQKAVYEGNDRKFFDDKGDVIWVNKSNSPYIGYSGKCPHLGCGYKWRKTKNFPDGVFLCPCHLSIYDEAGKVIDGPAPRPLDVLPLQIDAGGEVKIIDVEYKAGVNNQIRLL
;
A
#
# COMPACT_ATOMS: atom_id res chain seq x y z
N MET A 1 -55.27 -30.93 -27.66
CA MET A 1 -55.71 -30.70 -26.26
C MET A 1 -54.47 -30.61 -25.40
N GLN A 2 -54.36 -29.58 -24.56
CA GLN A 2 -53.25 -29.44 -23.61
C GLN A 2 -53.59 -30.23 -22.33
N PRO A 3 -52.65 -31.00 -21.75
CA PRO A 3 -52.92 -31.75 -20.53
C PRO A 3 -53.08 -30.81 -19.32
N LYS A 4 -54.03 -31.10 -18.42
CA LYS A 4 -54.17 -30.32 -17.18
C LYS A 4 -53.01 -30.60 -16.23
N LEU A 5 -52.65 -29.60 -15.44
CA LEU A 5 -51.52 -29.59 -14.48
C LEU A 5 -51.72 -30.44 -13.21
N THR A 6 -52.53 -31.48 -13.31
CA THR A 6 -52.77 -32.49 -12.26
C THR A 6 -52.96 -33.89 -12.85
N ALA A 7 -52.79 -34.04 -14.17
CA ALA A 7 -52.97 -35.29 -14.87
C ALA A 7 -51.96 -36.35 -14.39
N LYS A 8 -52.43 -37.60 -14.33
CA LYS A 8 -51.59 -38.76 -14.04
C LYS A 8 -50.68 -39.03 -15.22
N ALA A 9 -49.42 -39.27 -14.93
CA ALA A 9 -48.45 -39.73 -15.93
C ALA A 9 -48.33 -41.25 -15.83
N LEU A 10 -48.50 -41.93 -16.97
CA LEU A 10 -48.35 -43.38 -17.10
C LEU A 10 -47.18 -43.73 -18.02
N CYS A 11 -46.34 -44.68 -17.61
CA CYS A 11 -45.38 -45.36 -18.49
C CYS A 11 -45.85 -46.81 -18.67
N ALA A 12 -46.14 -47.25 -19.90
CA ALA A 12 -46.60 -48.62 -20.19
C ALA A 12 -47.73 -49.08 -19.23
N ASP A 13 -48.78 -48.27 -19.11
CA ASP A 13 -49.98 -48.50 -18.28
C ASP A 13 -49.76 -48.51 -16.75
N LYS A 14 -48.56 -48.17 -16.28
CA LYS A 14 -48.26 -48.00 -14.85
C LYS A 14 -48.18 -46.52 -14.49
N GLU A 15 -48.96 -46.10 -13.49
CA GLU A 15 -48.88 -44.75 -12.92
C GLU A 15 -47.50 -44.54 -12.25
N ILE A 16 -46.78 -43.53 -12.73
CA ILE A 16 -45.44 -43.17 -12.24
C ILE A 16 -45.45 -41.89 -11.39
N GLY A 17 -46.48 -41.05 -11.57
CA GLY A 17 -46.54 -39.74 -10.92
C GLY A 17 -47.63 -38.84 -11.47
N LYS A 18 -47.59 -37.57 -11.09
CA LYS A 18 -48.51 -36.54 -11.56
C LYS A 18 -47.75 -35.37 -12.16
N ILE A 19 -48.31 -34.76 -13.20
CA ILE A 19 -47.77 -33.50 -13.72
C ILE A 19 -47.91 -32.43 -12.62
N SER A 20 -46.83 -31.70 -12.35
CA SER A 20 -46.86 -30.59 -11.39
C SER A 20 -46.59 -29.23 -12.04
N LYS A 21 -45.77 -29.19 -13.10
CA LYS A 21 -45.34 -27.95 -13.78
C LYS A 21 -45.13 -28.20 -15.27
N VAL A 22 -45.06 -27.13 -16.04
CA VAL A 22 -44.66 -27.18 -17.45
C VAL A 22 -43.51 -26.22 -17.71
N ILE A 23 -42.55 -26.63 -18.52
CA ILE A 23 -41.42 -25.79 -18.94
C ILE A 23 -41.69 -25.33 -20.36
N VAL A 24 -41.71 -24.02 -20.55
CA VAL A 24 -41.97 -23.38 -21.84
C VAL A 24 -40.67 -22.79 -22.37
N ASP A 25 -40.45 -22.96 -23.67
CA ASP A 25 -39.36 -22.28 -24.36
C ASP A 25 -39.79 -20.84 -24.68
N PRO A 26 -39.09 -19.82 -24.15
CA PRO A 26 -39.47 -18.42 -24.32
C PRO A 26 -39.33 -17.90 -25.76
N LEU A 27 -38.64 -18.63 -26.65
CA LEU A 27 -38.48 -18.21 -28.06
C LEU A 27 -39.57 -18.78 -28.97
N SER A 28 -39.96 -20.03 -28.75
CA SER A 28 -40.99 -20.71 -29.55
C SER A 28 -42.40 -20.53 -28.97
N HIS A 29 -42.52 -20.12 -27.70
CA HIS A 29 -43.78 -20.08 -26.94
C HIS A 29 -44.46 -21.45 -26.83
N GLU A 30 -43.71 -22.53 -27.06
CA GLU A 30 -44.21 -23.89 -26.99
C GLU A 30 -43.72 -24.61 -25.71
N ILE A 31 -44.49 -25.60 -25.29
CA ILE A 31 -44.12 -26.48 -24.18
C ILE A 31 -42.92 -27.32 -24.62
N SER A 32 -41.78 -27.13 -23.97
CA SER A 32 -40.57 -27.93 -24.23
C SER A 32 -40.56 -29.21 -23.40
N HIS A 33 -40.96 -29.13 -22.12
CA HIS A 33 -40.94 -30.26 -21.19
C HIS A 33 -42.14 -30.21 -20.24
N VAL A 34 -42.58 -31.38 -19.81
CA VAL A 34 -43.56 -31.58 -18.75
C VAL A 34 -42.81 -32.03 -17.50
N VAL A 35 -43.13 -31.43 -16.35
CA VAL A 35 -42.52 -31.80 -15.07
C VAL A 35 -43.45 -32.78 -14.36
N VAL A 36 -42.95 -33.99 -14.11
CA VAL A 36 -43.68 -35.06 -13.45
C VAL A 36 -43.11 -35.26 -12.04
N ARG A 37 -43.97 -35.14 -11.03
CA ARG A 37 -43.68 -35.46 -9.64
C ARG A 37 -43.88 -36.95 -9.41
N GLU A 38 -42.84 -37.63 -8.95
CA GLU A 38 -42.87 -39.07 -8.67
C GLU A 38 -43.91 -39.43 -7.60
N LEU A 39 -44.59 -40.57 -7.78
CA LEU A 39 -45.58 -41.09 -6.81
C LEU A 39 -44.92 -41.63 -5.53
N ASN A 40 -43.75 -42.28 -5.66
CA ASN A 40 -43.02 -42.94 -4.57
C ASN A 40 -41.70 -42.25 -4.21
N GLY A 41 -41.27 -41.27 -5.00
CA GLY A 41 -40.11 -40.44 -4.73
C GLY A 41 -40.47 -39.35 -3.73
N GLN A 42 -39.56 -39.03 -2.81
CA GLN A 42 -39.73 -38.01 -1.76
C GLN A 42 -39.87 -36.57 -2.33
N GLY A 43 -40.89 -36.31 -3.14
CA GLY A 43 -41.10 -35.02 -3.81
C GLY A 43 -40.16 -34.74 -4.98
N ILE A 44 -39.51 -35.76 -5.56
CA ILE A 44 -38.63 -35.59 -6.72
C ILE A 44 -39.49 -35.25 -7.95
N GLU A 45 -39.12 -34.15 -8.60
CA GLU A 45 -39.74 -33.69 -9.85
C GLU A 45 -38.75 -33.90 -10.99
N ARG A 46 -39.18 -34.59 -12.05
CA ARG A 46 -38.35 -34.87 -13.23
C ARG A 46 -38.87 -34.17 -14.48
N GLN A 47 -37.93 -33.78 -15.33
CA GLN A 47 -38.18 -33.10 -16.57
C GLN A 47 -38.31 -34.12 -17.70
N VAL A 48 -39.51 -34.25 -18.25
CA VAL A 48 -39.81 -35.14 -19.37
C VAL A 48 -39.98 -34.30 -20.64
N PRO A 49 -39.17 -34.49 -21.68
CA PRO A 49 -39.34 -33.76 -22.95
C PRO A 49 -40.73 -33.99 -23.54
N ILE A 50 -41.35 -32.96 -24.13
CA ILE A 50 -42.70 -33.06 -24.71
C ILE A 50 -42.79 -34.16 -25.77
N GLY A 51 -41.71 -34.43 -26.52
CA GLY A 51 -41.64 -35.51 -27.50
C GLY A 51 -41.72 -36.93 -26.92
N GLN A 52 -41.62 -37.08 -25.60
CA GLN A 52 -41.86 -38.34 -24.89
C GLN A 52 -43.32 -38.53 -24.51
N VAL A 53 -44.20 -37.54 -24.71
CA VAL A 53 -45.65 -37.72 -24.54
C VAL A 53 -46.18 -38.46 -25.76
N GLN A 54 -46.65 -39.69 -25.57
CA GLN A 54 -47.19 -40.54 -26.63
C GLN A 54 -48.60 -40.12 -27.02
N GLU A 55 -49.46 -39.99 -26.02
CA GLU A 55 -50.89 -39.73 -26.18
C GLU A 55 -51.43 -39.04 -24.94
N VAL A 56 -52.41 -38.15 -25.14
CA VAL A 56 -53.21 -37.53 -24.09
C VAL A 56 -54.57 -38.22 -24.14
N VAL A 57 -54.75 -39.22 -23.27
CA VAL A 57 -55.93 -40.11 -23.28
C VAL A 57 -57.17 -39.36 -22.76
N SER A 58 -56.97 -38.49 -21.78
CA SER A 58 -58.00 -37.58 -21.26
C SER A 58 -57.36 -36.31 -20.70
N GLU A 59 -58.16 -35.34 -20.26
CA GLU A 59 -57.65 -34.16 -19.55
C GLU A 59 -56.94 -34.54 -18.22
N GLU A 60 -57.16 -35.75 -17.71
CA GLU A 60 -56.66 -36.23 -16.41
C GLU A 60 -55.55 -37.28 -16.53
N GLU A 61 -55.23 -37.78 -17.74
CA GLU A 61 -54.25 -38.86 -17.93
C GLU A 61 -53.41 -38.68 -19.20
N ILE A 62 -52.08 -38.76 -19.05
CA ILE A 62 -51.10 -38.74 -20.13
C ILE A 62 -50.28 -40.02 -20.17
N VAL A 63 -50.03 -40.53 -21.38
CA VAL A 63 -49.18 -41.71 -21.60
C VAL A 63 -47.84 -41.24 -22.14
N LEU A 64 -46.77 -41.63 -21.45
CA LEU A 64 -45.39 -41.33 -21.81
C LEU A 64 -44.72 -42.53 -22.48
N ARG A 65 -43.85 -42.28 -23.46
CA ARG A 65 -43.01 -43.25 -24.17
C ARG A 65 -41.82 -43.69 -23.30
N CYS A 66 -42.11 -44.32 -22.17
CA CYS A 66 -41.10 -44.79 -21.22
C CYS A 66 -41.48 -46.15 -20.65
N SER A 67 -40.46 -46.88 -20.17
CA SER A 67 -40.67 -47.94 -19.20
C SER A 67 -40.66 -47.35 -17.77
N PRO A 68 -41.29 -48.00 -16.79
CA PRO A 68 -41.24 -47.56 -15.39
C PRO A 68 -39.82 -47.41 -14.83
N GLU A 69 -38.88 -48.24 -15.29
CA GLU A 69 -37.46 -48.17 -14.93
C GLU A 69 -36.74 -47.02 -15.66
N GLY A 70 -37.12 -46.75 -16.91
CA GLY A 70 -36.57 -45.66 -17.72
C GLY A 70 -36.96 -44.28 -17.23
N PHE A 71 -38.08 -44.13 -16.50
CA PHE A 71 -38.49 -42.84 -15.95
C PHE A 71 -37.45 -42.25 -14.99
N GLY A 72 -36.77 -43.09 -14.22
CA GLY A 72 -35.71 -42.65 -13.29
C GLY A 72 -34.48 -42.06 -13.98
N GLN A 73 -34.34 -42.22 -15.30
CA GLN A 73 -33.22 -41.66 -16.08
C GLN A 73 -33.48 -40.21 -16.52
N PHE A 74 -34.72 -39.71 -16.43
CA PHE A 74 -35.02 -38.33 -16.77
C PHE A 74 -34.36 -37.36 -15.79
N PRO A 75 -33.84 -36.20 -16.25
CA PRO A 75 -33.20 -35.21 -15.39
C PRO A 75 -34.12 -34.74 -14.27
N VAL A 76 -33.57 -34.55 -13.07
CA VAL A 76 -34.29 -33.90 -11.97
C VAL A 76 -34.44 -32.40 -12.29
N LEU A 77 -35.54 -31.78 -11.82
CA LEU A 77 -35.75 -30.35 -11.96
C LEU A 77 -34.84 -29.57 -11.01
N GLU A 78 -33.85 -28.87 -11.57
CA GLU A 78 -33.03 -27.88 -10.86
C GLU A 78 -33.78 -26.54 -10.83
N ARG A 79 -34.55 -26.29 -9.76
CA ARG A 79 -35.52 -25.18 -9.70
C ARG A 79 -34.88 -23.79 -9.82
N ASP A 80 -33.61 -23.65 -9.44
CA ASP A 80 -32.80 -22.42 -9.51
C ASP A 80 -32.44 -22.01 -10.93
N GLN A 81 -32.53 -22.92 -11.90
CA GLN A 81 -32.33 -22.62 -13.32
C GLN A 81 -33.57 -22.07 -14.02
N TYR A 82 -34.70 -21.95 -13.32
CA TYR A 82 -35.98 -21.51 -13.91
C TYR A 82 -36.61 -20.37 -13.10
N VAL A 83 -37.38 -19.55 -13.79
CA VAL A 83 -38.22 -18.49 -13.22
C VAL A 83 -39.68 -18.77 -13.54
N THR A 84 -40.59 -18.29 -12.72
CA THR A 84 -42.02 -18.33 -13.03
C THR A 84 -42.41 -17.16 -13.93
N ILE A 85 -43.52 -17.31 -14.66
CA ILE A 85 -44.14 -16.20 -15.41
C ILE A 85 -44.57 -15.02 -14.52
N LYS A 86 -44.66 -15.20 -13.20
CA LYS A 86 -44.92 -14.11 -12.24
C LYS A 86 -43.67 -13.29 -11.90
N GLU A 87 -42.49 -13.88 -12.08
CA GLU A 87 -41.19 -13.26 -11.79
C GLU A 87 -40.61 -12.59 -13.04
N VAL A 88 -40.94 -13.11 -14.23
CA VAL A 88 -40.51 -12.58 -15.52
C VAL A 88 -41.71 -12.55 -16.48
N GLU A 89 -42.15 -11.35 -16.84
CA GLU A 89 -43.17 -11.15 -17.87
C GLU A 89 -42.57 -11.43 -19.25
N ILE A 90 -43.16 -12.37 -19.99
CA ILE A 90 -42.82 -12.66 -21.39
C ILE A 90 -44.00 -12.22 -22.22
N ALA A 91 -43.78 -11.24 -23.08
CA ALA A 91 -44.82 -10.69 -23.93
C ALA A 91 -45.48 -11.79 -24.78
N HIS A 92 -46.82 -11.81 -24.82
CA HIS A 92 -47.64 -12.71 -25.63
C HIS A 92 -47.57 -14.20 -25.26
N LEU A 93 -46.93 -14.59 -24.15
CA LEU A 93 -46.88 -15.99 -23.74
C LEU A 93 -48.28 -16.54 -23.36
N GLU A 94 -49.09 -15.70 -22.72
CA GLU A 94 -50.46 -16.01 -22.28
C GLU A 94 -51.43 -16.22 -23.45
N ASP A 95 -51.14 -15.62 -24.61
CA ASP A 95 -51.98 -15.72 -25.82
C ASP A 95 -51.90 -17.13 -26.46
N HIS A 96 -50.84 -17.89 -26.15
CA HIS A 96 -50.54 -19.19 -26.76
C HIS A 96 -50.66 -20.39 -25.79
N LEU A 97 -50.79 -20.15 -24.49
CA LEU A 97 -50.81 -21.18 -23.46
C LEU A 97 -52.06 -21.03 -22.59
N HIS A 98 -52.91 -22.06 -22.57
CA HIS A 98 -54.11 -22.11 -21.74
C HIS A 98 -53.92 -23.19 -20.69
N VAL A 99 -53.08 -22.90 -19.69
CA VAL A 99 -52.77 -23.86 -18.63
C VAL A 99 -53.28 -23.33 -17.31
N GLU A 100 -54.51 -23.70 -16.95
CA GLU A 100 -55.04 -23.59 -15.59
C GLU A 100 -55.23 -25.00 -14.98
N PRO A 101 -54.85 -25.27 -13.72
CA PRO A 101 -54.01 -24.50 -12.79
C PRO A 101 -52.67 -25.22 -12.46
N GLY A 102 -51.55 -24.54 -12.67
CA GLY A 102 -50.24 -24.92 -12.13
C GLY A 102 -49.11 -24.01 -12.62
N GLU A 103 -47.90 -24.19 -12.09
CA GLU A 103 -46.78 -23.25 -12.31
C GLU A 103 -46.13 -23.47 -13.69
N ILE A 104 -46.09 -22.40 -14.51
CA ILE A 104 -45.31 -22.35 -15.76
C ILE A 104 -43.89 -21.88 -15.42
N LEU A 105 -42.90 -22.65 -15.87
CA LEU A 105 -41.48 -22.38 -15.70
C LEU A 105 -40.83 -21.99 -17.01
N VAL A 106 -39.91 -21.04 -16.95
CA VAL A 106 -39.10 -20.58 -18.08
C VAL A 106 -37.63 -20.60 -17.67
N PRO A 107 -36.70 -21.05 -18.52
CA PRO A 107 -35.28 -21.04 -18.18
C PRO A 107 -34.77 -19.61 -17.87
N LEU A 108 -34.02 -19.47 -16.78
CA LEU A 108 -33.42 -18.21 -16.34
C LEU A 108 -32.43 -17.72 -17.42
N PRO A 109 -32.52 -16.45 -17.88
CA PRO A 109 -31.62 -15.93 -18.90
C PRO A 109 -30.15 -16.03 -18.51
N ARG A 110 -29.30 -16.57 -19.39
CA ARG A 110 -27.85 -16.73 -19.15
C ARG A 110 -27.14 -15.41 -18.79
N LEU A 111 -27.63 -14.28 -19.28
CA LEU A 111 -27.07 -12.95 -18.98
C LEU A 111 -27.32 -12.50 -17.53
N GLU A 112 -28.32 -13.04 -16.84
CA GLU A 112 -28.60 -12.72 -15.44
C GLU A 112 -27.93 -13.70 -14.46
N GLN A 113 -27.33 -14.79 -14.96
CA GLN A 113 -26.67 -15.82 -14.14
C GLN A 113 -25.30 -15.35 -13.57
N GLY A 114 -24.71 -14.27 -14.09
CA GLY A 114 -23.31 -13.92 -13.82
C GLY A 114 -23.05 -12.97 -12.65
N VAL A 115 -23.95 -12.04 -12.33
CA VAL A 115 -23.73 -11.04 -11.27
C VAL A 115 -25.06 -10.62 -10.62
N PRO A 116 -25.26 -10.87 -9.31
CA PRO A 116 -26.42 -10.36 -8.60
C PRO A 116 -26.46 -8.82 -8.66
N ARG A 117 -27.64 -8.24 -8.91
CA ARG A 117 -27.85 -6.77 -8.99
C ARG A 117 -27.24 -6.04 -7.78
N ARG A 118 -27.38 -6.62 -6.59
CA ARG A 118 -26.80 -6.09 -5.35
C ARG A 118 -25.27 -5.94 -5.44
N THR A 119 -24.59 -6.95 -5.95
CA THR A 119 -23.12 -6.96 -6.10
C THR A 119 -22.67 -5.87 -7.09
N PHE A 120 -23.40 -5.72 -8.20
CA PHE A 120 -23.12 -4.65 -9.17
C PHE A 120 -23.22 -3.25 -8.54
N PHE A 121 -24.32 -2.95 -7.86
CA PHE A 121 -24.51 -1.63 -7.23
C PHE A 121 -23.50 -1.38 -6.10
N THR A 122 -23.20 -2.39 -5.28
CA THR A 122 -22.18 -2.26 -4.23
C THR A 122 -20.81 -1.93 -4.82
N ASN A 123 -20.39 -2.61 -5.87
CA ASN A 123 -19.11 -2.35 -6.53
C ASN A 123 -19.07 -0.95 -7.15
N MET A 124 -20.16 -0.51 -7.78
CA MET A 124 -20.26 0.84 -8.34
C MET A 124 -20.17 1.93 -7.27
N THR A 125 -20.86 1.75 -6.13
CA THR A 125 -20.76 2.67 -4.99
C THR A 125 -19.35 2.74 -4.44
N HIS A 126 -18.64 1.60 -4.32
CA HIS A 126 -17.24 1.60 -3.90
C HIS A 126 -16.33 2.34 -4.88
N ALA A 127 -16.53 2.15 -6.18
CA ALA A 127 -15.75 2.85 -7.21
C ALA A 127 -15.94 4.37 -7.14
N ILE A 128 -17.20 4.84 -7.10
CA ILE A 128 -17.51 6.26 -7.01
C ILE A 128 -17.01 6.84 -5.68
N GLY A 129 -17.23 6.13 -4.57
CA GLY A 129 -16.76 6.55 -3.24
C GLY A 129 -15.24 6.71 -3.19
N THR A 130 -14.50 5.80 -3.82
CA THR A 130 -13.04 5.88 -3.90
C THR A 130 -12.58 7.10 -4.71
N LEU A 131 -13.24 7.38 -5.84
CA LEU A 131 -12.92 8.54 -6.68
C LEU A 131 -13.18 9.88 -5.98
N ILE A 132 -14.19 9.94 -5.11
CA ILE A 132 -14.48 11.15 -4.31
C ILE A 132 -13.52 11.27 -3.12
N ALA A 133 -13.20 10.17 -2.45
CA ALA A 133 -12.35 10.19 -1.26
C ALA A 133 -10.88 10.53 -1.58
N LEU A 134 -10.34 10.02 -2.68
CA LEU A 134 -8.93 10.23 -3.10
C LEU A 134 -8.49 11.71 -3.13
N PRO A 135 -9.20 12.63 -3.81
CA PRO A 135 -8.82 14.04 -3.87
C PRO A 135 -8.95 14.77 -2.53
N LEU A 136 -9.79 14.28 -1.60
CA LEU A 136 -9.91 14.83 -0.25
C LEU A 136 -8.75 14.39 0.65
N VAL A 137 -8.30 13.14 0.52
CA VAL A 137 -7.18 12.58 1.30
C VAL A 137 -5.83 13.12 0.80
N TYR A 138 -5.69 13.31 -0.51
CA TYR A 138 -4.44 13.76 -1.13
C TYR A 138 -3.81 15.03 -0.52
N PRO A 139 -4.52 16.17 -0.31
CA PRO A 139 -3.91 17.37 0.26
C PRO A 139 -3.44 17.16 1.70
N VAL A 140 -4.17 16.37 2.50
CA VAL A 140 -3.78 16.03 3.87
C VAL A 140 -2.52 15.19 3.86
N LEU A 141 -2.48 14.13 3.05
CA LEU A 141 -1.30 13.28 2.92
C LEU A 141 -0.09 14.06 2.39
N LYS A 142 -0.28 14.89 1.36
CA LYS A 142 0.77 15.76 0.80
C LYS A 142 1.30 16.73 1.85
N TYR A 143 0.44 17.31 2.68
CA TYR A 143 0.85 18.23 3.74
C TYR A 143 1.65 17.51 4.82
N LEU A 144 1.21 16.33 5.26
CA LEU A 144 1.92 15.49 6.23
C LEU A 144 3.27 14.99 5.70
N MET A 145 3.36 14.69 4.40
CA MET A 145 4.60 14.24 3.76
C MET A 145 5.53 15.39 3.34
N LYS A 146 5.09 16.66 3.34
CA LYS A 146 5.89 17.82 2.92
C LYS A 146 7.29 17.89 3.57
N PRO A 147 7.48 17.58 4.87
CA PRO A 147 8.81 17.59 5.50
C PRO A 147 9.80 16.60 4.87
N MET A 148 9.30 15.48 4.34
CA MET A 148 10.12 14.44 3.71
C MET A 148 10.74 14.88 2.37
N PHE A 149 10.14 15.87 1.72
CA PHE A 149 10.55 16.36 0.40
C PHE A 149 11.20 17.75 0.44
N LYS A 150 11.54 18.25 1.64
CA LYS A 150 12.23 19.54 1.77
C LYS A 150 13.69 19.35 1.33
N PRO A 151 14.23 20.14 0.38
CA PRO A 151 15.64 20.03 -0.01
C PRO A 151 16.55 20.42 1.16
N TYR A 152 17.81 19.95 1.12
CA TYR A 152 18.80 20.30 2.13
C TYR A 152 19.05 21.81 2.18
N ASP A 153 19.15 22.37 3.40
CA ASP A 153 19.65 23.74 3.57
C ASP A 153 21.17 23.76 3.32
N ASN A 154 21.54 24.18 2.11
CA ASN A 154 22.92 24.34 1.68
C ASN A 154 23.45 25.78 1.83
N ALA A 155 22.74 26.65 2.57
CA ALA A 155 23.13 28.04 2.72
C ALA A 155 24.38 28.21 3.59
N TRP A 156 25.36 28.96 3.06
CA TRP A 156 26.53 29.39 3.82
C TRP A 156 26.17 30.45 4.86
N PHE A 157 26.76 30.34 6.03
CA PHE A 157 26.63 31.36 7.08
C PHE A 157 27.92 31.47 7.88
N SER A 158 28.15 32.68 8.41
CA SER A 158 29.33 33.01 9.20
C SER A 158 29.12 32.61 10.66
N VAL A 159 30.06 31.87 11.23
CA VAL A 159 30.01 31.39 12.63
C VAL A 159 31.02 32.10 13.54
N GLY A 160 31.96 32.85 12.97
CA GLY A 160 32.97 33.59 13.71
C GLY A 160 34.21 33.89 12.88
N ASN A 161 35.32 34.21 13.54
CA ASN A 161 36.57 34.58 12.88
C ASN A 161 37.74 33.70 13.34
N VAL A 162 38.61 33.31 12.40
CA VAL A 162 39.77 32.44 12.63
C VAL A 162 40.80 33.03 13.59
N LYS A 163 40.79 34.35 13.84
CA LYS A 163 41.65 34.98 14.86
C LYS A 163 41.47 34.37 16.26
N LYS A 164 40.32 33.76 16.55
CA LYS A 164 40.08 33.02 17.80
C LYS A 164 40.83 31.68 17.86
N VAL A 165 41.19 31.12 16.71
CA VAL A 165 41.89 29.84 16.54
C VAL A 165 43.40 30.08 16.51
N SER A 166 43.98 30.31 17.69
CA SER A 166 45.38 30.74 17.81
C SER A 166 46.40 29.60 17.90
N LYS A 167 45.99 28.43 18.41
CA LYS A 167 46.88 27.29 18.67
C LYS A 167 46.61 26.14 17.70
N GLU A 168 47.68 25.48 17.29
CA GLU A 168 47.63 24.31 16.40
C GLU A 168 47.19 23.07 17.16
N ASN A 169 46.46 22.17 16.47
CA ASN A 169 45.93 20.91 17.00
C ASN A 169 45.05 21.07 18.25
N ILE A 170 44.42 22.23 18.44
CA ILE A 170 43.44 22.47 19.51
C ILE A 170 42.07 22.78 18.91
N GLY A 171 41.04 22.13 19.44
CA GLY A 171 39.65 22.42 19.07
C GLY A 171 39.13 23.71 19.70
N PHE A 172 38.69 24.64 18.84
CA PHE A 172 38.00 25.86 19.24
C PHE A 172 36.50 25.77 18.95
N GLN A 173 35.67 26.09 19.93
CA GLN A 173 34.21 26.01 19.81
C GLN A 173 33.65 27.32 19.24
N PHE A 174 32.83 27.21 18.20
CA PHE A 174 31.97 28.29 17.73
C PHE A 174 30.52 27.91 18.01
N LYS A 175 29.79 28.80 18.68
CA LYS A 175 28.36 28.63 18.98
C LYS A 175 27.57 29.58 18.10
N PHE A 176 26.43 29.11 17.61
CA PHE A 176 25.51 29.90 16.79
C PHE A 176 24.09 29.40 17.01
N THR A 177 23.12 30.22 16.64
CA THR A 177 21.71 29.90 16.77
C THR A 177 21.12 29.71 15.38
N ARG A 178 20.35 28.63 15.18
CA ARG A 178 19.56 28.41 13.97
C ARG A 178 18.08 28.39 14.34
N GLY A 179 17.30 29.20 13.64
CA GLY A 179 15.85 29.12 13.66
C GLY A 179 15.41 27.90 12.89
N PHE A 180 14.62 27.03 13.51
CA PHE A 180 13.91 25.97 12.81
C PHE A 180 12.40 26.19 12.98
N LYS A 181 11.70 26.25 11.85
CA LYS A 181 10.25 26.40 11.79
C LYS A 181 9.64 25.11 11.27
N GLU A 182 9.01 24.36 12.16
CA GLU A 182 8.16 23.24 11.79
C GLU A 182 6.77 23.72 11.38
N ALA A 183 6.03 22.87 10.67
CA ALA A 183 4.70 23.23 10.17
C ALA A 183 3.69 23.57 11.28
N PHE A 184 3.90 23.04 12.50
CA PHE A 184 2.96 23.14 13.62
C PHE A 184 3.55 23.70 14.92
N MET A 185 4.86 23.96 14.97
CA MET A 185 5.51 24.56 16.14
C MET A 185 5.96 26.00 15.85
N PRO A 186 5.93 26.89 16.85
CA PRO A 186 6.54 28.21 16.71
C PRO A 186 8.02 28.08 16.36
N GLU A 187 8.57 29.09 15.70
CA GLU A 187 9.98 29.10 15.31
C GLU A 187 10.86 28.95 16.57
N GLN A 188 11.55 27.82 16.67
CA GLN A 188 12.45 27.52 17.77
C GLN A 188 13.86 27.95 17.40
N GLN A 189 14.52 28.61 18.34
CA GLN A 189 15.93 28.95 18.23
C GLN A 189 16.75 27.86 18.91
N ILE A 190 17.47 27.07 18.11
CA ILE A 190 18.31 25.99 18.61
C ILE A 190 19.75 26.51 18.67
N GLU A 191 20.34 26.51 19.86
CA GLU A 191 21.76 26.73 20.03
C GLU A 191 22.53 25.51 19.52
N LYS A 192 23.35 25.73 18.50
CA LYS A 192 24.23 24.72 17.91
C LYS A 192 25.68 25.16 18.08
N ASN A 193 26.58 24.22 17.90
CA ASN A 193 28.00 24.50 17.92
C ASN A 193 28.75 23.66 16.89
N ILE A 194 29.90 24.17 16.50
CA ILE A 194 30.90 23.45 15.72
C ILE A 194 32.26 23.60 16.36
N TRP A 195 33.18 22.75 15.94
CA TRP A 195 34.58 22.80 16.34
C TRP A 195 35.45 23.11 15.14
N VAL A 196 36.38 24.04 15.28
CA VAL A 196 37.39 24.33 14.26
C VAL A 196 38.75 24.05 14.85
N VAL A 197 39.56 23.28 14.13
CA VAL A 197 40.95 22.97 14.49
C VAL A 197 41.86 23.57 13.43
N LYS A 198 42.89 24.31 13.87
CA LYS A 198 44.02 24.66 13.01
C LYS A 198 44.93 23.43 12.90
N ALA A 199 44.81 22.69 11.81
CA ALA A 199 45.40 21.39 11.60
C ALA A 199 46.83 21.49 11.05
N THR A 200 47.76 20.79 11.68
CA THR A 200 49.10 20.54 11.13
C THR A 200 49.03 19.63 9.90
N PRO A 201 50.06 19.58 9.04
CA PRO A 201 50.09 18.69 7.87
C PRO A 201 49.86 17.21 8.21
N ALA A 202 50.28 16.77 9.40
CA ALA A 202 50.03 15.41 9.89
C ALA A 202 48.53 15.15 10.11
N VAL A 203 47.83 16.09 10.75
CA VAL A 203 46.37 16.01 10.99
C VAL A 203 45.59 16.12 9.68
N GLN A 204 46.01 17.00 8.78
CA GLN A 204 45.41 17.11 7.45
C GLN A 204 45.48 15.77 6.69
N LYS A 205 46.66 15.14 6.70
CA LYS A 205 46.84 13.81 6.09
C LYS A 205 46.00 12.73 6.79
N ALA A 206 45.84 12.79 8.11
CA ALA A 206 45.02 11.83 8.85
C ALA A 206 43.52 11.97 8.54
N VAL A 207 43.02 13.19 8.30
CA VAL A 207 41.60 13.46 8.03
C VAL A 207 41.22 13.25 6.57
N TYR A 208 42.10 13.68 5.65
CA TYR A 208 41.81 13.74 4.21
C TYR A 208 42.52 12.65 3.41
N GLU A 209 43.47 11.93 4.00
CA GLU A 209 44.25 10.87 3.34
C GLU A 209 44.95 11.34 2.05
N GLY A 210 45.20 12.65 1.92
CA GLY A 210 45.76 13.28 0.73
C GLY A 210 44.75 13.62 -0.38
N ASN A 211 43.46 13.32 -0.18
CA ASN A 211 42.40 13.57 -1.15
C ASN A 211 41.47 14.71 -0.71
N ASP A 212 40.98 15.49 -1.66
CA ASP A 212 39.97 16.51 -1.41
C ASP A 212 38.63 15.86 -0.99
N ARG A 213 37.98 16.41 0.05
CA ARG A 213 36.69 15.89 0.53
C ARG A 213 35.53 16.64 -0.10
N LYS A 214 34.75 15.93 -0.91
CA LYS A 214 33.55 16.47 -1.56
C LYS A 214 32.32 16.30 -0.67
N PHE A 215 31.42 17.27 -0.73
CA PHE A 215 30.12 17.25 -0.08
C PHE A 215 29.04 17.35 -1.14
N PHE A 216 27.93 16.63 -0.93
CA PHE A 216 26.87 16.48 -1.92
C PHE A 216 25.52 16.97 -1.36
N ASP A 217 24.63 17.41 -2.25
CA ASP A 217 23.24 17.68 -1.94
C ASP A 217 22.36 16.41 -2.03
N ASP A 218 21.04 16.59 -1.97
CA ASP A 218 20.03 15.53 -2.07
C ASP A 218 19.91 14.93 -3.47
N LYS A 219 20.40 15.64 -4.49
CA LYS A 219 20.40 15.22 -5.90
C LYS A 219 21.72 14.59 -6.33
N GLY A 220 22.75 14.66 -5.48
CA GLY A 220 24.10 14.18 -5.77
C GLY A 220 25.02 15.23 -6.41
N ASP A 221 24.59 16.49 -6.48
CA ASP A 221 25.40 17.60 -6.95
C ASP A 221 26.42 18.00 -5.88
N VAL A 222 27.64 18.35 -6.31
CA VAL A 222 28.71 18.76 -5.39
C VAL A 222 28.43 20.17 -4.88
N ILE A 223 28.17 20.31 -3.58
CA ILE A 223 27.94 21.61 -2.93
C ILE A 223 29.26 22.31 -2.57
N TRP A 224 30.28 21.54 -2.19
CA TRP A 224 31.56 22.06 -1.75
C TRP A 224 32.64 20.99 -1.75
N VAL A 225 33.89 21.44 -1.77
CA VAL A 225 35.07 20.59 -1.65
C VAL A 225 36.03 21.18 -0.62
N ASN A 226 36.19 20.52 0.51
CA ASN A 226 37.26 20.85 1.45
C ASN A 226 38.58 20.38 0.85
N LYS A 227 39.51 21.33 0.68
CA LYS A 227 40.85 21.04 0.18
C LYS A 227 41.67 20.29 1.24
N SER A 228 42.35 19.23 0.81
CA SER A 228 43.18 18.40 1.69
C SER A 228 44.32 19.16 2.36
N ASN A 229 44.81 20.24 1.74
CA ASN A 229 45.87 21.12 2.25
C ASN A 229 45.34 22.32 3.06
N SER A 230 44.03 22.38 3.33
CA SER A 230 43.45 23.46 4.12
C SER A 230 43.99 23.43 5.55
N PRO A 231 44.51 24.55 6.09
CA PRO A 231 45.02 24.61 7.46
C PRO A 231 43.92 24.53 8.52
N TYR A 232 42.65 24.58 8.13
CA TYR A 232 41.53 24.52 9.06
C TYR A 232 40.58 23.39 8.70
N ILE A 233 40.17 22.65 9.73
CA ILE A 233 39.22 21.55 9.64
C ILE A 233 38.07 21.87 10.59
N GLY A 234 36.83 21.78 10.07
CA GLY A 234 35.61 21.99 10.83
C GLY A 234 34.94 20.67 11.14
N TYR A 235 34.56 20.44 12.40
CA TYR A 235 33.80 19.28 12.84
C TYR A 235 32.42 19.69 13.38
N SER A 236 31.43 18.84 13.16
CA SER A 236 30.10 18.96 13.78
C SER A 236 30.20 18.93 15.30
N GLY A 237 29.42 19.75 15.99
CA GLY A 237 29.34 19.70 17.45
C GLY A 237 28.71 18.42 18.02
N LYS A 238 28.18 17.52 17.17
CA LYS A 238 27.48 16.29 17.58
C LYS A 238 28.40 15.08 17.50
N CYS A 239 28.41 14.29 18.58
CA CYS A 239 29.11 13.02 18.65
C CYS A 239 28.43 11.96 17.76
N PRO A 240 29.17 11.26 16.87
CA PRO A 240 28.61 10.21 16.01
C PRO A 240 27.95 9.03 16.73
N HIS A 241 28.14 8.86 18.04
CA HIS A 241 27.48 7.81 18.82
C HIS A 241 25.97 8.03 18.92
N LEU A 242 25.53 9.06 19.65
CA LEU A 242 24.10 9.35 19.89
C LEU A 242 23.75 10.85 19.74
N GLY A 243 24.64 11.64 19.13
CA GLY A 243 24.38 13.04 18.83
C GLY A 243 24.68 14.03 19.97
N CYS A 244 25.18 13.56 21.11
CA CYS A 244 25.56 14.42 22.23
C CYS A 244 26.63 15.46 21.86
N GLY A 245 26.55 16.65 22.48
CA GLY A 245 27.64 17.61 22.45
C GLY A 245 28.90 17.07 23.14
N TYR A 246 30.07 17.36 22.58
CA TYR A 246 31.37 17.01 23.15
C TYR A 246 32.26 18.25 23.32
N LYS A 247 33.33 18.14 24.12
CA LYS A 247 34.24 19.25 24.43
C LYS A 247 35.70 18.88 24.24
N TRP A 248 36.52 19.85 23.84
CA TRP A 248 37.98 19.73 23.93
C TRP A 248 38.44 19.75 25.40
N ARG A 249 39.19 18.72 25.83
CA ARG A 249 39.64 18.56 27.22
C ARG A 249 41.08 18.08 27.26
N LYS A 250 41.86 18.64 28.18
CA LYS A 250 43.16 18.10 28.59
C LYS A 250 42.97 17.28 29.85
N THR A 251 43.51 16.07 29.88
CA THR A 251 43.42 15.17 31.04
C THR A 251 44.81 14.62 31.36
N LYS A 252 44.96 13.92 32.48
CA LYS A 252 46.24 13.29 32.86
C LYS A 252 46.75 12.32 31.79
N ASN A 253 45.85 11.59 31.14
CA ASN A 253 46.17 10.63 30.08
C ASN A 253 46.32 11.28 28.70
N PHE A 254 45.80 12.50 28.53
CA PHE A 254 45.82 13.25 27.27
C PHE A 254 46.23 14.71 27.55
N PRO A 255 47.53 14.99 27.78
CA PRO A 255 48.02 16.32 28.14
C PRO A 255 47.92 17.33 26.98
N ASP A 256 48.00 16.86 25.75
CA ASP A 256 47.88 17.67 24.54
C ASP A 256 46.42 18.05 24.25
N GLY A 257 45.50 17.20 24.68
CA GLY A 257 44.06 17.40 24.64
C GLY A 257 43.37 16.47 23.64
N VAL A 258 42.11 16.18 23.91
CA VAL A 258 41.25 15.31 23.10
C VAL A 258 39.84 15.88 23.06
N PHE A 259 39.07 15.48 22.05
CA PHE A 259 37.63 15.67 22.08
C PHE A 259 37.01 14.56 22.95
N LEU A 260 36.35 14.98 24.03
CA LEU A 260 35.72 14.07 24.98
C LEU A 260 34.20 14.28 24.98
N CYS A 261 33.47 13.21 24.67
CA CYS A 261 32.01 13.17 24.79
C CYS A 261 31.62 12.65 26.19
N PRO A 262 30.94 13.45 27.03
CA PRO A 262 30.62 13.05 28.40
C PRO A 262 29.48 12.03 28.50
N CYS A 263 28.70 11.79 27.43
CA CYS A 263 27.52 10.92 27.51
C CYS A 263 27.87 9.44 27.68
N HIS A 264 28.80 8.93 26.88
CA HIS A 264 29.23 7.52 26.90
C HIS A 264 30.75 7.39 26.75
N LEU A 265 31.48 8.46 27.08
CA LEU A 265 32.95 8.50 27.14
C LEU A 265 33.67 8.18 25.83
N SER A 266 33.06 8.49 24.67
CA SER A 266 33.80 8.46 23.40
C SER A 266 34.89 9.53 23.39
N ILE A 267 36.11 9.11 23.07
CA ILE A 267 37.32 9.93 23.02
C ILE A 267 37.81 9.99 21.57
N TYR A 268 38.11 11.19 21.10
CA TYR A 268 38.67 11.41 19.77
C TYR A 268 39.94 12.26 19.84
N ASP A 269 40.89 11.98 18.94
CA ASP A 269 42.09 12.80 18.76
C ASP A 269 41.78 14.13 18.05
N GLU A 270 42.81 14.95 17.81
CA GLU A 270 42.71 16.22 17.08
C GLU A 270 42.25 16.07 15.61
N ALA A 271 42.46 14.89 15.02
CA ALA A 271 41.95 14.51 13.70
C ALA A 271 40.50 13.99 13.76
N GLY A 272 39.92 13.89 14.96
CA GLY A 272 38.58 13.37 15.18
C GLY A 272 38.46 11.86 15.02
N LYS A 273 39.58 11.13 14.96
CA LYS A 273 39.60 9.66 14.95
C LYS A 273 39.22 9.14 16.34
N VAL A 274 38.42 8.09 16.39
CA VAL A 274 38.04 7.42 17.63
C VAL A 274 39.28 6.77 18.26
N ILE A 275 39.63 7.19 19.47
CA ILE A 275 40.67 6.56 20.30
C ILE A 275 40.03 5.47 21.16
N ASP A 276 38.89 5.79 21.78
CA ASP A 276 38.20 4.91 22.71
C ASP A 276 36.69 5.23 22.79
N GLY A 277 35.91 4.28 23.31
CA GLY A 277 34.48 4.38 23.54
C GLY A 277 33.60 3.89 22.38
N PRO A 278 32.26 3.99 22.53
CA PRO A 278 31.30 3.29 21.67
C PRO A 278 31.00 3.99 20.33
N ALA A 279 31.77 5.01 19.96
CA ALA A 279 31.48 5.76 18.75
C ALA A 279 31.74 4.90 17.50
N PRO A 280 30.76 4.77 16.58
CA PRO A 280 30.89 3.87 15.44
C PRO A 280 31.86 4.37 14.35
N ARG A 281 32.21 5.67 14.38
CA ARG A 281 33.00 6.33 13.34
C ARG A 281 33.67 7.62 13.84
N PRO A 282 34.67 8.16 13.11
CA PRO A 282 35.29 9.46 13.41
C PRO A 282 34.31 10.63 13.37
N LEU A 283 34.72 11.77 13.95
CA LEU A 283 33.95 13.02 13.97
C LEU A 283 33.58 13.48 12.56
N ASP A 284 32.39 14.06 12.46
CA ASP A 284 31.82 14.55 11.21
C ASP A 284 32.49 15.83 10.74
N VAL A 285 33.25 15.77 9.65
CA VAL A 285 33.81 16.96 8.99
C VAL A 285 32.69 17.73 8.28
N LEU A 286 32.69 19.05 8.41
CA LEU A 286 31.73 19.96 7.79
C LEU A 286 32.31 20.68 6.57
N PRO A 287 31.46 21.11 5.61
CA PRO A 287 31.87 22.07 4.58
C PRO A 287 32.33 23.36 5.26
N LEU A 288 33.59 23.71 5.06
CA LEU A 288 34.23 24.85 5.71
C LEU A 288 34.91 25.72 4.65
N GLN A 289 34.67 27.03 4.74
CA GLN A 289 35.39 28.03 3.97
C GLN A 289 35.81 29.16 4.90
N ILE A 290 36.99 29.72 4.64
CA ILE A 290 37.46 30.93 5.30
C ILE A 290 37.55 32.02 4.25
N ASP A 291 36.94 33.17 4.50
CA ASP A 291 37.01 34.30 3.58
C ASP A 291 38.27 35.15 3.78
N ALA A 292 38.46 36.14 2.90
CA ALA A 292 39.63 37.02 2.95
C ALA A 292 39.74 37.84 4.25
N GLY A 293 38.62 38.09 4.95
CA GLY A 293 38.59 38.75 6.26
C GLY A 293 38.87 37.81 7.43
N GLY A 294 39.06 36.52 7.16
CA GLY A 294 39.24 35.48 8.16
C GLY A 294 37.92 35.03 8.80
N GLU A 295 36.77 35.35 8.23
CA GLU A 295 35.50 34.79 8.70
C GLU A 295 35.41 33.32 8.37
N VAL A 296 34.98 32.54 9.35
CA VAL A 296 34.68 31.12 9.23
C VAL A 296 33.24 30.99 8.76
N LYS A 297 33.07 30.45 7.55
CA LYS A 297 31.76 30.11 6.99
C LYS A 297 31.61 28.61 6.91
N ILE A 298 30.41 28.13 7.20
CA ILE A 298 30.05 26.72 7.08
C ILE A 298 28.70 26.54 6.40
N ILE A 299 28.47 25.33 5.91
CA ILE A 299 27.13 24.80 5.65
C ILE A 299 26.77 23.90 6.83
N ASP A 300 25.58 24.11 7.42
CA ASP A 300 25.12 23.36 8.59
C ASP A 300 24.63 21.96 8.16
N VAL A 301 25.59 21.06 7.97
CA VAL A 301 25.31 19.67 7.59
C VAL A 301 25.17 18.84 8.85
N GLU A 302 24.00 18.23 9.01
CA GLU A 302 23.78 17.22 10.05
C GLU A 302 23.93 15.81 9.50
N TYR A 303 24.49 14.92 10.32
CA TYR A 303 24.65 13.51 9.98
C TYR A 303 23.97 12.63 11.01
N LYS A 304 23.46 11.48 10.56
CA LYS A 304 22.84 10.48 11.42
C LYS A 304 23.85 9.92 12.41
N ALA A 305 23.48 9.93 13.68
CA ALA A 305 24.24 9.29 14.76
C ALA A 305 23.90 7.79 14.86
N GLY A 306 24.80 7.01 15.47
CA GLY A 306 24.60 5.59 15.76
C GLY A 306 24.84 4.65 14.58
N VAL A 307 25.37 5.16 13.47
CA VAL A 307 25.64 4.39 12.25
C VAL A 307 27.11 4.55 11.84
N ASN A 308 27.71 3.49 11.29
CA ASN A 308 29.09 3.48 10.80
C ASN A 308 29.28 4.38 9.56
N ASN A 309 28.23 4.50 8.74
CA ASN A 309 28.27 5.30 7.52
C ASN A 309 27.84 6.74 7.80
N GLN A 310 28.50 7.68 7.14
CA GLN A 310 28.12 9.10 7.21
C GLN A 310 26.90 9.35 6.31
N ILE A 311 25.71 9.47 6.92
CA ILE A 311 24.43 9.70 6.22
C ILE A 311 23.94 11.09 6.59
N ARG A 312 23.79 11.98 5.60
CA ARG A 312 23.30 13.36 5.81
C ARG A 312 21.80 13.37 6.12
N LEU A 313 21.38 14.22 7.06
CA LEU A 313 19.98 14.45 7.44
C LEU A 313 19.42 15.71 6.75
N LEU A 314 18.09 15.72 6.58
CA LEU A 314 17.30 16.82 6.00
C LEU A 314 17.17 18.03 6.92
#